data_AF-A0A5B8VKF2-F1
#
_entry.id   AF-A0A5B8VKF2-F1
#
_cell.length_a   1.000
_cell.length_b   1.000
_cell.length_c   1.000
_cell.angle_alpha   90.00
_cell.angle_beta   90.00
_cell.angle_gamma   90.00
#
_symmetry.space_group_name_H-M   'P 1'
#
loop_
_entity.id
_entity.type
_entity.pdbx_description
1 polymer ?
#
loop_
_entity_poly.entity_id
_entity_poly.type
_entity_poly.pdbx_seq_one_letter_code
_entity_poly.pdbx_strand_id
1 'polypeptide(L)'
;MIKYYLKIALRNFRTSKLFSFLNLMGLSIAVAICIPLFLFICKQKSFDSMYTHLDNIYRVNLVPHAKPNEVWASVPNAVAPALTRDIPEVASAARLLKNGFGTPATLRVDHENYKEDLLYWSDPDLFKIFDFDFVVGNASNPLGEDNAVVINQTEAKRLFGVKSPIGQSIIVDNGPHLVVTGVYRDLPDNSSIDPAIIGNFKADRLSKSIYWSNASYETFCLLKPGADAAVVNKKVAALTQKYIKDREDRWFDLKIQPLSEIHLHSAQITDTYISRIGDIKTVRQIGLLGLLIVIIAAINYMNLATARSEKRAREVGINKTLGLPGHK
;
A
#
# COMPACT_ATOMS: atom_id res chain seq x y z
N MET A 1 -36.19 -35.29 -3.07
CA MET A 1 -34.90 -35.94 -2.69
C MET A 1 -34.07 -35.10 -1.73
N ILE A 2 -33.78 -33.81 -2.00
CA ILE A 2 -33.03 -32.92 -1.08
C ILE A 2 -33.63 -32.86 0.34
N LYS A 3 -34.96 -32.71 0.49
CA LYS A 3 -35.64 -32.73 1.79
C LYS A 3 -35.39 -34.02 2.59
N TYR A 4 -35.26 -35.15 1.90
CA TYR A 4 -35.03 -36.46 2.53
C TYR A 4 -33.59 -36.57 3.06
N TYR A 5 -32.59 -36.19 2.25
CA TYR A 5 -31.20 -36.13 2.69
C TYR A 5 -31.00 -35.13 3.84
N LEU A 6 -31.65 -33.96 3.80
CA LEU A 6 -31.63 -32.98 4.90
C LEU A 6 -32.20 -33.57 6.19
N LYS A 7 -33.35 -34.26 6.12
CA LYS A 7 -34.01 -34.87 7.29
C LYS A 7 -33.14 -35.96 7.92
N ILE A 8 -32.47 -36.77 7.10
CA ILE A 8 -31.53 -37.81 7.57
C ILE A 8 -30.30 -37.17 8.21
N ALA A 9 -29.71 -36.15 7.58
CA ALA A 9 -28.56 -35.43 8.11
C ALA A 9 -28.88 -34.80 9.48
N LEU A 10 -30.04 -34.14 9.61
CA LEU A 10 -30.50 -33.53 10.87
C LEU A 10 -30.72 -34.57 11.98
N ARG A 11 -31.29 -35.73 11.62
CA ARG A 11 -31.49 -36.83 12.57
C ARG A 11 -30.15 -37.39 13.05
N ASN A 12 -29.20 -37.60 12.13
CA ASN A 12 -27.84 -38.05 12.46
C ASN A 12 -27.11 -37.06 13.37
N PHE A 13 -27.23 -35.76 13.12
CA PHE A 13 -26.67 -34.71 14.00
C PHE A 13 -27.22 -34.82 15.44
N ARG A 14 -28.52 -35.07 15.59
CA ARG A 14 -29.17 -35.22 16.91
C ARG A 14 -28.84 -36.53 17.62
N THR A 15 -28.54 -37.61 16.89
CA THR A 15 -28.20 -38.92 17.50
C THR A 15 -26.72 -39.00 17.89
N SER A 16 -25.81 -38.42 17.10
CA SER A 16 -24.36 -38.41 17.39
C SER A 16 -23.89 -37.07 17.93
N LYS A 17 -24.43 -36.62 19.07
CA LYS A 17 -24.24 -35.26 19.60
C LYS A 17 -22.76 -34.89 19.80
N LEU A 18 -21.99 -35.72 20.50
CA LEU A 18 -20.57 -35.44 20.78
C LEU A 18 -19.72 -35.35 19.51
N PHE A 19 -19.86 -36.33 18.61
CA PHE A 19 -19.14 -36.34 17.33
C PHE A 19 -19.48 -35.14 16.45
N SER A 20 -20.77 -34.83 16.34
CA SER A 20 -21.23 -33.72 15.51
C SER A 20 -20.81 -32.38 16.10
N PHE A 21 -20.82 -32.27 17.43
CA PHE A 21 -20.30 -31.11 18.16
C PHE A 21 -18.80 -30.91 17.95
N LEU A 22 -17.98 -31.94 18.15
CA LEU A 22 -16.52 -31.85 18.00
C LEU A 22 -16.11 -31.46 16.57
N ASN A 23 -16.72 -32.08 15.55
CA ASN A 23 -16.46 -31.74 14.15
C ASN A 23 -16.92 -30.33 13.78
N LEU A 24 -18.13 -29.96 14.20
CA LEU A 24 -18.67 -28.63 13.91
C LEU A 24 -17.83 -27.55 14.60
N MET A 25 -17.46 -27.74 15.87
CA MET A 25 -16.59 -26.81 16.59
C MET A 25 -15.21 -26.70 15.95
N GLY A 26 -14.54 -27.83 15.64
CA GLY A 26 -13.22 -27.81 15.03
C GLY A 26 -13.20 -27.10 13.68
N LEU A 27 -14.17 -27.39 12.81
CA LEU A 27 -14.28 -26.71 11.51
C LEU A 27 -14.65 -25.23 11.67
N SER A 28 -15.57 -24.90 12.57
CA SER A 28 -16.00 -23.51 12.80
C SER A 28 -14.86 -22.65 13.34
N ILE A 29 -14.07 -23.17 14.28
CA ILE A 29 -12.89 -22.48 14.82
C ILE A 29 -11.85 -22.28 13.72
N ALA A 30 -11.55 -23.31 12.93
CA ALA A 30 -10.60 -23.20 11.82
C ALA A 30 -11.02 -22.13 10.82
N VAL A 31 -12.29 -22.13 10.38
CA VAL A 31 -12.82 -21.11 9.47
C VAL A 31 -12.80 -19.72 10.09
N ALA A 32 -13.18 -19.60 11.37
CA ALA A 32 -13.17 -18.33 12.09
C ALA A 32 -11.76 -17.71 12.19
N ILE A 33 -10.71 -18.53 12.26
CA ILE A 33 -9.31 -18.08 12.24
C ILE A 33 -8.85 -17.79 10.81
N CYS A 34 -9.19 -18.64 9.83
CA CYS A 34 -8.75 -18.49 8.45
C CYS A 34 -9.32 -17.25 7.75
N ILE A 35 -10.55 -16.83 8.09
CA ILE A 35 -11.18 -15.64 7.46
C ILE A 35 -10.36 -14.37 7.71
N PRO A 36 -10.03 -13.97 8.96
CA PRO A 36 -9.15 -12.83 9.21
C PRO A 36 -7.77 -12.93 8.56
N LEU A 37 -7.15 -14.12 8.56
CA LEU A 37 -5.84 -14.32 7.90
C LEU A 37 -5.95 -14.08 6.39
N PHE A 38 -7.01 -14.57 5.75
CA PHE A 38 -7.27 -14.35 4.34
C PHE A 38 -7.53 -12.87 4.03
N LEU A 39 -8.40 -12.20 4.82
CA LEU A 39 -8.67 -10.77 4.68
C LEU A 39 -7.41 -9.93 4.86
N PHE A 40 -6.54 -10.29 5.81
CA PHE A 40 -5.24 -9.66 5.99
C PHE A 40 -4.38 -9.79 4.73
N ILE A 41 -4.23 -11.00 4.18
CA ILE A 41 -3.47 -11.24 2.94
C ILE A 41 -4.06 -10.43 1.77
N CYS A 42 -5.39 -10.39 1.63
CA CYS A 42 -6.06 -9.58 0.62
C CYS A 42 -5.75 -8.09 0.79
N LYS A 43 -5.84 -7.54 2.02
CA LYS A 43 -5.51 -6.15 2.29
C LYS A 43 -4.06 -5.84 1.90
N GLN A 44 -3.10 -6.66 2.34
CA GLN A 44 -1.68 -6.49 2.03
C GLN A 44 -1.39 -6.51 0.53
N LYS A 45 -2.06 -7.38 -0.24
CA LYS A 45 -1.89 -7.46 -1.70
C LYS A 45 -2.66 -6.41 -2.50
N SER A 46 -3.64 -5.73 -1.87
CA SER A 46 -4.47 -4.71 -2.51
C SER A 46 -3.84 -3.31 -2.48
N PHE A 47 -2.61 -3.17 -1.97
CA PHE A 47 -1.97 -1.87 -1.86
C PHE A 47 -1.86 -1.18 -3.22
N ASP A 48 -2.14 0.12 -3.24
CA ASP A 48 -2.05 1.01 -4.42
C ASP A 48 -2.97 0.64 -5.61
N SER A 49 -3.87 -0.34 -5.43
CA SER A 49 -4.80 -0.80 -6.49
C SER A 49 -5.88 0.20 -6.91
N MET A 50 -5.99 1.33 -6.20
CA MET A 50 -6.93 2.41 -6.54
C MET A 50 -6.44 3.31 -7.67
N TYR A 51 -5.15 3.31 -8.00
CA TYR A 51 -4.60 4.19 -9.03
C TYR A 51 -4.80 3.61 -10.43
N THR A 52 -5.34 4.41 -11.35
CA THR A 52 -5.67 3.97 -12.72
C THR A 52 -4.43 3.54 -13.50
N HIS A 53 -3.27 4.10 -13.18
CA HIS A 53 -2.01 3.88 -13.90
C HIS A 53 -1.00 3.01 -13.14
N LEU A 54 -1.44 2.23 -12.15
CA LEU A 54 -0.58 1.44 -11.25
C LEU A 54 0.62 0.76 -11.94
N ASP A 55 0.39 0.06 -13.04
CA ASP A 55 1.42 -0.70 -13.77
C ASP A 55 2.50 0.17 -14.42
N ASN A 56 2.22 1.47 -14.59
CA ASN A 56 3.11 2.43 -15.23
C ASN A 56 3.71 3.45 -14.24
N ILE A 57 3.37 3.39 -12.96
CA ILE A 57 3.92 4.28 -11.92
C ILE A 57 5.13 3.61 -11.30
N TYR A 58 6.22 4.37 -11.20
CA TYR A 58 7.49 3.91 -10.63
C TYR A 58 8.03 4.92 -9.63
N ARG A 59 8.65 4.42 -8.57
CA ARG A 59 9.55 5.19 -7.69
C ARG A 59 10.98 5.05 -8.20
N VAL A 60 11.75 6.12 -8.15
CA VAL A 60 13.20 6.06 -8.35
C VAL A 60 13.89 5.85 -7.02
N ASN A 61 14.72 4.82 -6.94
CA ASN A 61 15.57 4.53 -5.80
C ASN A 61 17.03 4.81 -6.14
N LEU A 62 17.81 5.10 -5.11
CA LEU A 62 19.25 5.29 -5.16
C LEU A 62 19.97 4.05 -4.60
N VAL A 63 21.06 3.65 -5.24
CA VAL A 63 21.93 2.56 -4.77
C VAL A 63 23.35 3.10 -4.57
N PRO A 64 23.85 3.24 -3.33
CA PRO A 64 25.20 3.72 -3.07
C PRO A 64 26.25 2.71 -3.57
N HIS A 65 27.29 3.17 -4.27
CA HIS A 65 28.40 2.32 -4.71
C HIS A 65 29.20 1.74 -3.54
N ALA A 66 29.36 2.51 -2.45
CA ALA A 66 30.05 2.07 -1.25
C ALA A 66 29.31 0.94 -0.51
N LYS A 67 27.98 0.84 -0.71
CA LYS A 67 27.14 -0.18 -0.10
C LYS A 67 26.10 -0.69 -1.11
N PRO A 68 26.50 -1.55 -2.07
CA PRO A 68 25.63 -1.96 -3.17
C PRO A 68 24.37 -2.74 -2.76
N ASN A 69 24.34 -3.24 -1.51
CA ASN A 69 23.19 -3.94 -0.93
C ASN A 69 22.19 -2.98 -0.25
N GLU A 70 22.57 -1.72 -0.06
CA GLU A 70 21.70 -0.68 0.49
C GLU A 70 20.95 0.00 -0.65
N VAL A 71 19.66 0.26 -0.44
CA VAL A 71 18.80 0.93 -1.42
C VAL A 71 18.04 2.01 -0.68
N TRP A 72 18.12 3.25 -1.17
CA TRP A 72 17.43 4.40 -0.60
C TRP A 72 16.23 4.76 -1.46
N ALA A 73 15.09 5.07 -0.84
CA ALA A 73 13.94 5.60 -1.56
C ALA A 73 14.12 7.08 -1.94
N SER A 74 14.96 7.79 -1.19
CA SER A 74 15.29 9.19 -1.45
C SER A 74 16.37 9.33 -2.52
N VAL A 75 16.14 10.25 -3.44
CA VAL A 75 17.03 10.64 -4.53
C VAL A 75 17.21 12.17 -4.56
N PRO A 76 18.16 12.69 -5.35
CA PRO A 76 18.31 14.14 -5.51
C PRO A 76 17.14 14.82 -6.23
N ASN A 77 16.89 16.09 -5.89
CA ASN A 77 15.79 16.85 -6.50
C ASN A 77 15.97 17.12 -8.01
N ALA A 78 17.17 16.90 -8.55
CA ALA A 78 17.44 16.99 -9.97
C ALA A 78 16.91 15.80 -10.77
N VAL A 79 16.56 14.69 -10.12
CA VAL A 79 16.14 13.46 -10.80
C VAL A 79 14.82 13.67 -11.54
N ALA A 80 13.78 14.18 -10.88
CA ALA A 80 12.48 14.40 -11.53
C ALA A 80 12.55 15.25 -12.82
N PRO A 81 13.17 16.45 -12.85
CA PRO A 81 13.29 17.21 -14.09
C PRO A 81 14.21 16.56 -15.13
N ALA A 82 15.20 15.75 -14.71
CA ALA A 82 16.03 15.01 -15.65
C ALA A 82 15.27 13.86 -16.33
N LEU A 83 14.40 13.16 -15.59
CA LEU A 83 13.55 12.10 -16.14
C LEU A 83 12.66 12.62 -17.27
N THR A 84 11.93 13.70 -17.02
CA THR A 84 10.99 14.26 -18.01
C THR A 84 11.69 14.88 -19.22
N ARG A 85 12.87 15.46 -19.03
CA ARG A 85 13.65 16.09 -20.11
C ARG A 85 14.36 15.08 -21.01
N ASP A 86 14.97 14.04 -20.42
CA ASP A 86 15.93 13.20 -21.13
C ASP A 86 15.40 11.81 -21.51
N ILE A 87 14.29 11.38 -20.92
CA ILE A 87 13.73 10.05 -21.16
C ILE A 87 12.33 10.21 -21.79
N PRO A 88 12.22 10.10 -23.13
CA PRO A 88 10.96 10.31 -23.84
C PRO A 88 9.82 9.39 -23.41
N GLU A 89 10.14 8.22 -22.84
CA GLU A 89 9.17 7.27 -22.31
C GLU A 89 8.52 7.73 -21.00
N VAL A 90 9.10 8.69 -20.29
CA VAL A 90 8.51 9.28 -19.07
C VAL A 90 7.45 10.29 -19.49
N ALA A 91 6.20 10.06 -19.09
CA ALA A 91 5.09 10.97 -19.32
C ALA A 91 5.08 12.13 -18.31
N SER A 92 5.40 11.84 -17.05
CA SER A 92 5.36 12.79 -15.95
C SER A 92 6.32 12.35 -14.83
N ALA A 93 6.85 13.29 -14.06
CA ALA A 93 7.61 12.98 -12.85
C ALA A 93 7.37 14.04 -11.77
N ALA A 94 7.32 13.62 -10.51
CA ALA A 94 7.10 14.50 -9.39
C ALA A 94 7.99 14.09 -8.20
N ARG A 95 8.47 15.11 -7.49
CA ARG A 95 9.17 14.95 -6.22
C ARG A 95 8.17 14.96 -5.09
N LEU A 96 8.50 14.25 -4.03
CA LEU A 96 7.77 14.24 -2.78
C LEU A 96 8.78 14.42 -1.64
N LEU A 97 8.62 15.50 -0.89
CA LEU A 97 9.46 15.83 0.26
C LEU A 97 8.57 15.99 1.47
N LYS A 98 8.79 15.20 2.51
CA LYS A 98 8.09 15.39 3.79
C LYS A 98 8.62 16.65 4.49
N ASN A 99 7.72 17.43 5.10
CA ASN A 99 8.11 18.68 5.74
C ASN A 99 9.27 18.51 6.73
N GLY A 100 10.21 19.46 6.72
CA GLY A 100 11.39 19.45 7.59
C GLY A 100 12.15 18.12 7.60
N PHE A 101 12.17 17.39 6.47
CA PHE A 101 12.79 16.07 6.33
C PHE A 101 12.19 15.00 7.25
N GLY A 102 10.89 15.09 7.54
CA GLY A 102 10.16 14.16 8.40
C GLY A 102 9.79 14.72 9.77
N THR A 103 10.14 15.98 10.06
CA THR A 103 9.65 16.65 11.27
C THR A 103 8.22 17.15 11.08
N PRO A 104 7.40 17.12 12.14
CA PRO A 104 6.06 17.70 12.10
C PRO A 104 6.07 19.18 11.71
N ALA A 105 5.13 19.57 10.87
CA ALA A 105 4.85 20.96 10.55
C ALA A 105 4.00 21.60 11.66
N THR A 106 4.27 22.87 11.95
CA THR A 106 3.37 23.74 12.70
C THR A 106 2.54 24.55 11.71
N LEU A 107 1.23 24.35 11.70
CA LEU A 107 0.30 25.09 10.87
C LEU A 107 -0.36 26.18 11.69
N ARG A 108 -0.47 27.38 11.14
CA ARG A 108 -1.30 28.45 11.70
C ARG A 108 -2.44 28.78 10.75
N VAL A 109 -3.65 28.65 11.25
CA VAL A 109 -4.90 28.94 10.55
C VAL A 109 -5.68 29.91 11.42
N ASP A 110 -6.02 31.08 10.88
CA ASP A 110 -6.57 32.20 11.65
C ASP A 110 -5.67 32.55 12.87
N HIS A 111 -6.16 32.29 14.09
CA HIS A 111 -5.46 32.52 15.36
C HIS A 111 -5.06 31.22 16.08
N GLU A 112 -5.29 30.07 15.46
CA GLU A 112 -5.05 28.76 16.05
C GLU A 112 -3.82 28.10 15.43
N ASN A 113 -3.09 27.35 16.27
CA ASN A 113 -1.94 26.57 15.85
C ASN A 113 -2.27 25.09 15.90
N TYR A 114 -1.84 24.39 14.88
CA TYR A 114 -2.03 22.96 14.70
C TYR A 114 -0.69 22.31 14.44
N LYS A 115 -0.56 21.06 14.85
CA LYS A 115 0.56 20.21 14.45
C LYS A 115 0.08 19.29 13.32
N GLU A 116 0.93 19.09 12.32
CA GLU A 116 0.66 18.17 11.20
C GLU A 116 1.89 17.34 10.88
N ASP A 117 1.74 16.02 10.92
CA ASP A 117 2.85 15.08 10.68
C ASP A 117 2.93 14.65 9.21
N LEU A 118 1.87 14.86 8.43
CA LEU A 118 1.69 14.39 7.05
C LEU A 118 1.59 15.55 6.04
N LEU A 119 2.38 16.60 6.27
CA LEU A 119 2.60 17.66 5.28
C LEU A 119 3.76 17.29 4.35
N TYR A 120 3.49 17.35 3.05
CA TYR A 120 4.44 17.07 1.99
C TYR A 120 4.52 18.24 1.01
N TRP A 121 5.69 18.42 0.42
CA TRP A 121 5.97 19.35 -0.66
C TRP A 121 6.13 18.56 -1.95
N SER A 122 5.42 18.95 -3.01
CA SER A 122 5.43 18.21 -4.27
C SER A 122 5.29 19.08 -5.51
N ASP A 123 5.68 18.52 -6.65
CA ASP A 123 5.41 19.09 -7.96
C ASP A 123 3.93 18.91 -8.33
N PRO A 124 3.32 19.82 -9.12
CA PRO A 124 1.92 19.70 -9.54
C PRO A 124 1.61 18.42 -10.31
N ASP A 125 2.62 17.86 -10.98
CA ASP A 125 2.56 16.63 -11.75
C ASP A 125 2.25 15.39 -10.91
N LEU A 126 2.36 15.45 -9.57
CA LEU A 126 1.98 14.36 -8.66
C LEU A 126 0.54 13.90 -8.89
N PHE A 127 -0.39 14.83 -9.07
CA PHE A 127 -1.81 14.53 -9.25
C PHE A 127 -2.12 13.90 -10.62
N LYS A 128 -1.23 14.06 -11.61
CA LYS A 128 -1.32 13.33 -12.88
C LYS A 128 -0.80 11.89 -12.75
N ILE A 129 0.14 11.65 -11.84
CA ILE A 129 0.72 10.33 -11.59
C ILE A 129 -0.26 9.47 -10.79
N PHE A 130 -0.86 10.03 -9.73
CA PHE A 130 -1.67 9.29 -8.76
C PHE A 130 -3.17 9.59 -8.81
N ASP A 131 -3.66 10.33 -9.81
CA ASP A 131 -5.09 10.47 -10.13
C ASP A 131 -6.04 10.69 -8.93
N PHE A 132 -5.69 11.62 -8.03
CA PHE A 132 -6.47 11.88 -6.81
C PHE A 132 -7.90 12.33 -7.11
N ASP A 133 -8.87 11.82 -6.35
CA ASP A 133 -10.28 12.21 -6.43
C ASP A 133 -10.54 13.52 -5.68
N PHE A 134 -10.77 14.61 -6.41
CA PHE A 134 -11.05 15.93 -5.84
C PHE A 134 -12.54 16.12 -5.53
N VAL A 135 -12.82 16.57 -4.31
CA VAL A 135 -14.18 16.82 -3.80
C VAL A 135 -14.62 18.25 -4.08
N VAL A 136 -13.69 19.21 -3.94
CA VAL A 136 -13.94 20.64 -4.21
C VAL A 136 -12.63 21.35 -4.60
N GLY A 137 -12.73 22.39 -5.42
CA GLY A 137 -11.60 23.20 -5.87
C GLY A 137 -11.13 22.85 -7.28
N ASN A 138 -9.88 23.22 -7.62
CA ASN A 138 -9.34 23.05 -8.97
C ASN A 138 -8.68 21.67 -9.15
N ALA A 139 -9.42 20.70 -9.67
CA ALA A 139 -8.89 19.36 -9.93
C ALA A 139 -7.89 19.30 -11.10
N SER A 140 -7.98 20.21 -12.07
CA SER A 140 -7.14 20.16 -13.28
C SER A 140 -5.71 20.64 -13.04
N ASN A 141 -5.53 21.63 -12.17
CA ASN A 141 -4.21 22.14 -11.79
C ASN A 141 -4.19 22.59 -10.32
N PRO A 142 -4.28 21.63 -9.38
CA PRO A 142 -4.49 21.93 -7.97
C PRO A 142 -3.29 22.65 -7.33
N LEU A 143 -2.07 22.45 -7.82
CA LEU A 143 -0.87 23.19 -7.39
C LEU A 143 -0.37 24.18 -8.45
N GLY A 144 -1.28 24.81 -9.19
CA GLY A 144 -0.90 25.72 -10.28
C GLY A 144 -0.12 26.95 -9.83
N GLU A 145 -0.51 27.52 -8.69
CA GLU A 145 0.14 28.69 -8.11
C GLU A 145 1.28 28.29 -7.18
N ASP A 146 2.32 29.12 -7.10
CA ASP A 146 3.52 28.83 -6.31
C ASP A 146 3.20 28.66 -4.81
N ASN A 147 2.17 29.33 -4.30
CA ASN A 147 1.70 29.24 -2.91
C ASN A 147 0.45 28.36 -2.75
N ALA A 148 0.11 27.52 -3.72
CA ALA A 148 -1.01 26.61 -3.62
C ALA A 148 -0.78 25.49 -2.59
N VAL A 149 -1.84 25.12 -1.87
CA VAL A 149 -1.88 23.93 -1.02
C VAL A 149 -3.17 23.16 -1.22
N VAL A 150 -3.06 21.85 -1.14
CA VAL A 150 -4.14 20.91 -1.34
C VAL A 150 -4.22 20.02 -0.10
N ILE A 151 -5.42 19.79 0.42
CA ILE A 151 -5.63 19.07 1.68
C ILE A 151 -6.65 17.95 1.50
N ASN A 152 -6.54 16.89 2.30
CA ASN A 152 -7.56 15.84 2.28
C ASN A 152 -8.84 16.30 3.03
N GLN A 153 -9.91 15.51 2.95
CA GLN A 153 -11.20 15.84 3.57
C GLN A 153 -11.11 15.90 5.09
N THR A 154 -10.37 14.96 5.70
CA THR A 154 -10.20 14.92 7.15
C THR A 154 -9.51 16.18 7.67
N GLU A 155 -8.44 16.63 7.01
CA GLU A 155 -7.68 17.83 7.37
C GLU A 155 -8.45 19.12 7.07
N ALA A 156 -9.18 19.18 5.96
CA ALA A 156 -10.07 20.30 5.69
C ALA A 156 -11.07 20.51 6.84
N LYS A 157 -11.68 19.43 7.32
CA LYS A 157 -12.63 19.48 8.44
C LYS A 157 -11.93 19.80 9.76
N ARG A 158 -10.72 19.28 9.99
CA ARG A 158 -9.95 19.52 11.22
C ARG A 158 -9.52 20.98 11.33
N LEU A 159 -9.07 21.59 10.23
CA LEU A 159 -8.53 22.95 10.21
C LEU A 159 -9.61 24.04 10.06
N PHE A 160 -10.69 23.78 9.32
CA PHE A 160 -11.69 24.79 8.97
C PHE A 160 -13.10 24.49 9.51
N GLY A 161 -13.32 23.31 10.10
CA GLY A 161 -14.62 22.90 10.63
C GLY A 161 -15.68 22.80 9.54
N VAL A 162 -16.68 23.69 9.63
CA VAL A 162 -17.79 23.78 8.66
C VAL A 162 -17.53 24.86 7.60
N LYS A 163 -16.50 25.71 7.79
CA LYS A 163 -16.18 26.77 6.82
C LYS A 163 -15.65 26.16 5.53
N SER A 164 -15.89 26.85 4.41
CA SER A 164 -15.28 26.48 3.13
C SER A 164 -13.76 26.64 3.24
N PRO A 165 -12.97 25.57 2.99
CA PRO A 165 -11.52 25.64 3.09
C PRO A 165 -10.90 26.35 1.88
N ILE A 166 -11.56 26.34 0.72
CA ILE A 166 -11.03 26.93 -0.52
C ILE A 166 -10.81 28.45 -0.36
N GLY A 167 -9.63 28.91 -0.80
CA GLY A 167 -9.21 30.31 -0.71
C GLY A 167 -8.71 30.74 0.67
N GLN A 168 -8.81 29.88 1.69
CA GLN A 168 -8.27 30.15 3.02
C GLN A 168 -6.76 30.00 3.05
N SER A 169 -6.11 30.72 3.98
CA SER A 169 -4.66 30.67 4.12
C SER A 169 -4.21 29.74 5.24
N ILE A 170 -3.13 29.00 4.98
CA ILE A 170 -2.41 28.19 5.96
C ILE A 170 -0.97 28.67 5.99
N ILE A 171 -0.46 29.00 7.18
CA ILE A 171 0.93 29.40 7.37
C ILE A 171 1.70 28.21 7.93
N VAL A 172 2.76 27.78 7.25
CA VAL A 172 3.55 26.61 7.63
C VAL A 172 4.85 27.05 8.29
N ASP A 173 5.13 26.59 9.52
CA ASP A 173 6.36 26.84 10.28
C ASP A 173 6.77 28.32 10.38
N ASN A 174 5.78 29.23 10.47
CA ASN A 174 5.96 30.69 10.39
C ASN A 174 6.71 31.17 9.12
N GLY A 175 6.71 30.34 8.07
CA GLY A 175 7.33 30.60 6.78
C GLY A 175 6.29 30.93 5.70
N PRO A 176 6.13 30.08 4.66
CA PRO A 176 5.28 30.40 3.52
C PRO A 176 3.80 30.48 3.91
N HIS A 177 3.13 31.46 3.31
CA HIS A 177 1.67 31.60 3.35
C HIS A 177 1.08 30.86 2.16
N LEU A 178 0.44 29.72 2.43
CA LEU A 178 -0.20 28.92 1.41
C LEU A 178 -1.69 29.24 1.33
N VAL A 179 -2.29 29.02 0.16
CA VAL A 179 -3.72 29.19 -0.11
C VAL A 179 -4.32 27.87 -0.54
N VAL A 180 -5.40 27.46 0.11
CA VAL A 180 -6.06 26.18 -0.20
C VAL A 180 -6.77 26.29 -1.55
N THR A 181 -6.33 25.49 -2.52
CA THR A 181 -6.83 25.49 -3.91
C THR A 181 -7.70 24.27 -4.22
N GLY A 182 -7.59 23.22 -3.40
CA GLY A 182 -8.35 21.99 -3.59
C GLY A 182 -8.44 21.13 -2.34
N VAL A 183 -9.52 20.36 -2.27
CA VAL A 183 -9.71 19.30 -1.27
C VAL A 183 -9.95 17.99 -1.98
N TYR A 184 -9.16 16.97 -1.67
CA TYR A 184 -9.29 15.62 -2.22
C TYR A 184 -9.84 14.64 -1.17
N ARG A 185 -10.43 13.54 -1.64
CA ARG A 185 -10.92 12.46 -0.80
C ARG A 185 -9.77 11.83 -0.04
N ASP A 186 -10.01 11.44 1.21
CA ASP A 186 -9.01 10.71 2.00
C ASP A 186 -8.55 9.45 1.26
N LEU A 187 -7.23 9.27 1.16
CA LEU A 187 -6.63 8.09 0.56
C LEU A 187 -6.97 6.86 1.42
N PRO A 188 -7.21 5.70 0.80
CA PRO A 188 -7.56 4.50 1.56
C PRO A 188 -6.37 4.01 2.40
N ASP A 189 -6.66 3.19 3.41
CA ASP A 189 -5.65 2.60 4.31
C ASP A 189 -4.58 1.77 3.58
N ASN A 190 -4.90 1.26 2.40
CA ASN A 190 -4.02 0.47 1.54
C ASN A 190 -3.31 1.35 0.48
N SER A 191 -3.09 2.64 0.75
CA SER A 191 -2.22 3.50 -0.04
C SER A 191 -0.80 3.52 0.53
N SER A 192 0.22 3.41 -0.32
CA SER A 192 1.63 3.59 0.06
C SER A 192 1.95 5.04 0.41
N ILE A 193 1.40 6.01 -0.34
CA ILE A 193 1.51 7.42 0.02
C ILE A 193 0.35 7.83 0.91
N ASP A 194 0.63 8.64 1.93
CA ASP A 194 -0.34 9.09 2.93
C ASP A 194 -0.31 10.60 3.19
N PRO A 195 -0.06 11.49 2.20
CA PRO A 195 -0.09 12.91 2.45
C PRO A 195 -1.49 13.33 2.90
N ALA A 196 -1.53 14.15 3.95
CA ALA A 196 -2.76 14.80 4.41
C ALA A 196 -2.84 16.25 3.89
N ILE A 197 -1.67 16.88 3.73
CA ILE A 197 -1.49 18.21 3.15
C ILE A 197 -0.36 18.15 2.12
N ILE A 198 -0.60 18.69 0.93
CA ILE A 198 0.38 18.78 -0.15
C ILE A 198 0.52 20.25 -0.55
N GLY A 199 1.67 20.85 -0.22
CA GLY A 199 2.05 22.18 -0.67
C GLY A 199 2.82 22.11 -1.99
N ASN A 200 2.72 23.16 -2.80
CA ASN A 200 3.56 23.31 -3.98
C ASN A 200 5.02 23.39 -3.57
N PHE A 201 5.86 22.53 -4.14
CA PHE A 201 7.29 22.52 -3.86
C PHE A 201 7.93 23.89 -4.07
N LYS A 202 7.45 24.69 -5.04
CA LYS A 202 7.97 26.05 -5.28
C LYS A 202 7.79 27.02 -4.10
N ALA A 203 6.82 26.81 -3.21
CA ALA A 203 6.69 27.60 -1.98
C ALA A 203 7.78 27.27 -0.96
N ASP A 204 8.37 26.07 -1.04
CA ASP A 204 9.45 25.68 -0.13
C ASP A 204 10.78 26.32 -0.55
N ARG A 205 11.57 26.71 0.44
CA ARG A 205 12.87 27.38 0.23
C ARG A 205 13.88 26.50 -0.52
N LEU A 206 13.78 25.17 -0.41
CA LEU A 206 14.69 24.23 -1.06
C LEU A 206 14.44 24.10 -2.56
N SER A 207 13.33 24.65 -3.07
CA SER A 207 13.00 24.62 -4.50
C SER A 207 13.88 25.48 -5.39
N LYS A 208 14.59 26.45 -4.81
CA LYS A 208 15.38 27.44 -5.56
C LYS A 208 16.62 26.87 -6.24
N SER A 209 17.11 25.71 -5.79
CA SER A 209 18.35 25.11 -6.28
C SER A 209 18.12 23.66 -6.69
N ILE A 210 18.54 23.32 -7.91
CA ILE A 210 18.57 21.94 -8.40
C ILE A 210 19.96 21.38 -8.19
N TYR A 211 20.07 20.21 -7.57
CA TYR A 211 21.35 19.59 -7.24
C TYR A 211 21.29 18.06 -7.31
N TRP A 212 22.46 17.45 -7.52
CA TRP A 212 22.65 15.99 -7.57
C TRP A 212 23.31 15.43 -6.30
N SER A 213 23.77 16.29 -5.39
CA SER A 213 24.61 15.91 -4.24
C SER A 213 23.84 15.51 -2.99
N ASN A 214 22.59 15.95 -2.81
CA ASN A 214 21.78 15.65 -1.64
C ASN A 214 20.57 14.81 -2.06
N ALA A 215 20.39 13.65 -1.42
CA ALA A 215 19.31 12.71 -1.67
C ALA A 215 18.29 12.76 -0.51
N SER A 216 17.24 13.55 -0.67
CA SER A 216 16.21 13.74 0.36
C SER A 216 14.78 13.74 -0.19
N TYR A 217 14.61 13.41 -1.47
CA TYR A 217 13.32 13.50 -2.15
C TYR A 217 12.93 12.13 -2.66
N GLU A 218 11.74 11.66 -2.35
CA GLU A 218 11.19 10.53 -3.11
C GLU A 218 10.73 11.05 -4.47
N THR A 219 11.18 10.41 -5.56
CA THR A 219 10.76 10.81 -6.91
C THR A 219 9.92 9.70 -7.51
N PHE A 220 8.72 10.05 -7.95
CA PHE A 220 7.84 9.18 -8.70
C PHE A 220 7.79 9.62 -10.16
N CYS A 221 7.65 8.65 -11.07
CA CYS A 221 7.41 8.91 -12.47
C CYS A 221 6.32 8.01 -13.03
N LEU A 222 5.58 8.56 -13.98
CA LEU A 222 4.61 7.85 -14.79
C LEU A 222 5.23 7.59 -16.15
N LEU A 223 5.32 6.32 -16.53
CA LEU A 223 5.76 5.93 -17.87
C LEU A 223 4.58 5.97 -18.85
N LYS A 224 4.88 6.20 -20.13
CA LYS A 224 3.90 6.09 -21.20
C LYS A 224 3.44 4.63 -21.35
N PRO A 225 2.17 4.38 -21.70
CA PRO A 225 1.68 3.03 -21.95
C PRO A 225 2.54 2.29 -22.98
N GLY A 226 2.96 1.06 -22.66
CA GLY A 226 3.79 0.22 -23.54
C GLY A 226 5.29 0.52 -23.48
N ALA A 227 5.76 1.44 -22.62
CA ALA A 227 7.18 1.61 -22.37
C ALA A 227 7.80 0.38 -21.71
N ASP A 228 8.97 -0.04 -22.18
CA ASP A 228 9.72 -1.13 -21.55
C ASP A 228 10.48 -0.59 -20.32
N ALA A 229 10.04 -1.00 -19.13
CA ALA A 229 10.64 -0.62 -17.86
C ALA A 229 12.13 -0.97 -17.77
N ALA A 230 12.59 -2.06 -18.37
CA ALA A 230 14.01 -2.43 -18.34
C ALA A 230 14.87 -1.48 -19.19
N VAL A 231 14.33 -1.00 -20.31
CA VAL A 231 14.97 0.02 -21.16
C VAL A 231 15.01 1.36 -20.43
N VAL A 232 13.90 1.76 -19.82
CA VAL A 232 13.82 2.99 -19.03
C VAL A 232 14.80 2.94 -17.85
N ASN A 233 14.86 1.83 -17.12
CA ASN A 233 15.77 1.66 -15.99
C ASN A 233 17.24 1.86 -16.39
N LYS A 234 17.66 1.38 -17.57
CA LYS A 234 19.01 1.62 -18.10
C LYS A 234 19.25 3.10 -18.39
N LYS A 235 18.26 3.81 -18.96
CA LYS A 235 18.34 5.26 -19.22
C LYS A 235 18.40 6.06 -17.92
N VAL A 236 17.61 5.68 -16.92
CA VAL A 236 17.63 6.29 -15.57
C VAL A 236 19.00 6.12 -14.91
N ALA A 237 19.58 4.92 -14.96
CA ALA A 237 20.92 4.67 -14.44
C ALA A 237 22.00 5.53 -15.14
N ALA A 238 21.84 5.81 -16.45
CA ALA A 238 22.76 6.65 -17.20
C ALA A 238 22.68 8.15 -16.85
N LEU A 239 21.64 8.61 -16.14
CA LEU A 239 21.49 10.02 -15.77
C LEU A 239 22.61 10.50 -14.84
N THR A 240 23.03 9.67 -13.88
CA THR A 240 24.13 10.01 -12.98
C THR A 240 25.42 10.25 -13.76
N GLN A 241 25.66 9.45 -14.80
CA GLN A 241 26.82 9.62 -15.68
C GLN A 241 26.78 10.90 -16.50
N LYS A 242 25.58 11.30 -16.94
CA LYS A 242 25.38 12.51 -17.75
C LYS A 242 25.54 13.80 -16.94
N TYR A 243 25.00 13.83 -15.72
CA TYR A 243 24.91 15.07 -14.93
C TYR A 243 25.98 15.23 -13.86
N ILE A 244 26.53 14.13 -13.32
CA ILE A 244 27.59 14.17 -12.33
C ILE A 244 28.91 13.94 -13.06
N LYS A 245 29.55 15.05 -13.47
CA LYS A 245 30.78 15.03 -14.27
C LYS A 245 31.97 14.50 -13.47
N ASP A 246 32.07 14.94 -12.21
CA ASP A 246 33.15 14.55 -11.32
C ASP A 246 32.93 13.13 -10.80
N ARG A 247 33.93 12.26 -11.03
CA ARG A 247 33.81 10.84 -10.70
C ARG A 247 33.70 10.61 -9.19
N GLU A 248 34.31 11.48 -8.39
CA GLU A 248 34.28 11.42 -6.93
C GLU A 248 32.88 11.70 -6.38
N ASP A 249 32.11 12.58 -7.04
CA ASP A 249 30.72 12.90 -6.67
C ASP A 249 29.71 11.86 -7.18
N ARG A 250 30.13 10.97 -8.09
CA ARG A 250 29.28 9.90 -8.64
C ARG A 250 29.36 8.65 -7.77
N TRP A 251 28.85 8.75 -6.55
CA TRP A 251 28.90 7.68 -5.54
C TRP A 251 27.67 6.76 -5.56
N PHE A 252 26.72 6.94 -6.48
CA PHE A 252 25.48 6.17 -6.54
C PHE A 252 24.97 5.93 -7.96
N ASP A 253 24.13 4.91 -8.09
CA ASP A 253 23.31 4.65 -9.27
C ASP A 253 21.83 4.84 -8.96
N LEU A 254 21.02 5.08 -10.00
CA LEU A 254 19.58 5.19 -9.91
C LEU A 254 18.91 3.96 -10.53
N LYS A 255 17.81 3.51 -9.92
CA LYS A 255 16.98 2.41 -10.42
C LYS A 255 15.51 2.73 -10.23
N ILE A 256 14.65 2.24 -11.10
CA ILE A 256 13.20 2.35 -10.93
C ILE A 256 12.63 1.11 -10.27
N GLN A 257 11.60 1.29 -9.44
CA GLN A 257 10.82 0.24 -8.80
C GLN A 257 9.34 0.49 -9.08
N PRO A 258 8.58 -0.52 -9.57
CA PRO A 258 7.16 -0.35 -9.82
C PRO A 258 6.39 -0.10 -8.53
N LEU A 259 5.33 0.73 -8.59
CA LEU A 259 4.51 1.09 -7.44
C LEU A 259 3.92 -0.15 -6.74
N SER A 260 3.48 -1.15 -7.51
CA SER A 260 2.93 -2.41 -7.00
C SER A 260 3.89 -3.23 -6.13
N GLU A 261 5.21 -2.97 -6.22
CA GLU A 261 6.22 -3.62 -5.38
C GLU A 261 6.59 -2.81 -4.14
N ILE A 262 6.19 -1.54 -4.05
CA ILE A 262 6.64 -0.65 -2.97
C ILE A 262 6.20 -1.18 -1.62
N HIS A 263 4.92 -1.54 -1.45
CA HIS A 263 4.43 -2.00 -0.16
C HIS A 263 5.08 -3.31 0.31
N LEU A 264 5.18 -4.35 -0.54
CA LEU A 264 5.57 -5.70 -0.11
C LEU A 264 7.05 -6.07 -0.33
N HIS A 265 7.77 -5.29 -1.15
CA HIS A 265 9.15 -5.60 -1.56
C HIS A 265 10.16 -4.50 -1.19
N SER A 266 9.79 -3.58 -0.30
CA SER A 266 10.65 -2.49 0.18
C SER A 266 11.10 -2.60 1.63
N ALA A 267 10.92 -3.76 2.29
CA ALA A 267 11.30 -3.94 3.70
C ALA A 267 12.78 -3.63 4.01
N GLN A 268 13.65 -3.78 3.02
CA GLN A 268 15.09 -3.50 3.09
C GLN A 268 15.49 -2.11 2.57
N ILE A 269 14.54 -1.31 2.08
CA ILE A 269 14.80 0.02 1.53
C ILE A 269 14.79 1.04 2.68
N THR A 270 15.84 1.86 2.77
CA THR A 270 15.97 2.90 3.80
C THR A 270 15.66 4.29 3.24
N ASP A 271 15.71 5.31 4.10
CA ASP A 271 15.58 6.73 3.72
C ASP A 271 14.31 7.00 2.91
N THR A 272 13.18 6.58 3.49
CA THR A 272 11.84 6.58 2.91
C THR A 272 10.88 7.35 3.80
N TYR A 273 10.02 8.17 3.21
CA TYR A 273 8.90 8.83 3.86
C TYR A 273 7.64 7.96 3.89
N ILE A 274 7.58 6.92 3.05
CA ILE A 274 6.53 5.92 3.11
C ILE A 274 6.59 5.18 4.44
N SER A 275 5.53 5.32 5.23
CA SER A 275 5.42 4.73 6.57
C SER A 275 4.85 3.30 6.56
N ARG A 276 4.05 2.98 5.54
CA ARG A 276 3.26 1.74 5.44
C ARG A 276 4.01 0.67 4.66
N ILE A 277 5.13 0.21 5.19
CA ILE A 277 5.94 -0.85 4.58
C ILE A 277 5.51 -2.22 5.11
N GLY A 278 5.22 -3.14 4.19
CA GLY A 278 4.97 -4.54 4.44
C GLY A 278 6.16 -5.42 4.01
N ASP A 279 6.07 -6.71 4.33
CA ASP A 279 7.04 -7.72 3.88
C ASP A 279 6.29 -8.91 3.28
N ILE A 280 6.59 -9.21 2.02
CA ILE A 280 6.07 -10.37 1.31
C ILE A 280 6.35 -11.69 2.08
N LYS A 281 7.45 -11.77 2.83
CA LYS A 281 7.78 -12.95 3.66
C LYS A 281 6.73 -13.15 4.74
N THR A 282 6.33 -12.09 5.44
CA THR A 282 5.27 -12.13 6.46
C THR A 282 3.95 -12.58 5.86
N VAL A 283 3.59 -12.04 4.68
CA VAL A 283 2.37 -12.45 3.96
C VAL A 283 2.40 -13.94 3.59
N ARG A 284 3.55 -14.44 3.10
CA ARG A 284 3.74 -15.87 2.77
C ARG A 284 3.67 -16.77 4.00
N GLN A 285 4.26 -16.37 5.12
CA GLN A 285 4.21 -17.11 6.38
C GLN A 285 2.79 -17.20 6.95
N ILE A 286 2.04 -16.09 6.91
CA ILE A 286 0.63 -16.08 7.31
C ILE A 286 -0.23 -16.97 6.39
N GLY A 287 0.04 -16.94 5.08
CA GLY A 287 -0.61 -17.84 4.13
C GLY A 287 -0.35 -19.32 4.41
N LEU A 288 0.91 -19.68 4.71
CA LEU A 288 1.29 -21.04 5.09
C LEU A 288 0.61 -21.48 6.39
N LEU A 289 0.57 -20.61 7.41
CA LEU A 289 -0.12 -20.87 8.67
C LEU A 289 -1.62 -21.12 8.44
N GLY A 290 -2.28 -20.28 7.65
CA GLY A 290 -3.69 -20.46 7.28
C GLY A 290 -3.95 -21.80 6.59
N LEU A 291 -3.07 -22.20 5.66
CA LEU A 291 -3.15 -23.49 4.98
C LEU A 291 -2.99 -24.67 5.95
N LEU A 292 -2.03 -24.61 6.87
CA LEU A 292 -1.80 -25.66 7.88
C LEU A 292 -3.02 -25.82 8.81
N ILE A 293 -3.66 -24.73 9.23
CA ILE A 293 -4.88 -24.77 10.05
C ILE A 293 -6.00 -25.52 9.33
N VAL A 294 -6.21 -25.24 8.03
CA VAL A 294 -7.22 -25.94 7.22
C VAL A 294 -6.89 -27.42 7.10
N ILE A 295 -5.62 -27.78 6.87
CA ILE A 295 -5.17 -29.17 6.78
C ILE A 295 -5.42 -29.91 8.11
N ILE A 296 -5.04 -29.33 9.24
CA ILE A 296 -5.25 -29.93 10.57
C ILE A 296 -6.75 -30.14 10.83
N ALA A 297 -7.58 -29.16 10.50
CA ALA A 297 -9.03 -29.28 10.65
C ALA A 297 -9.62 -30.39 9.75
N ALA A 298 -9.13 -30.52 8.52
CA ALA A 298 -9.54 -31.57 7.59
C ALA A 298 -9.11 -32.96 8.05
N ILE A 299 -7.87 -33.11 8.55
CA ILE A 299 -7.37 -34.38 9.10
C ILE A 299 -8.17 -34.77 10.34
N ASN A 300 -8.45 -33.82 11.24
CA ASN A 300 -9.26 -34.09 12.42
C ASN A 300 -10.67 -34.58 12.04
N TYR A 301 -11.28 -33.95 11.04
CA TYR A 301 -12.56 -34.40 10.48
C TYR A 301 -12.48 -35.82 9.91
N MET A 302 -11.45 -36.12 9.10
CA MET A 302 -11.23 -37.46 8.54
C MET A 302 -11.03 -38.50 9.63
N ASN A 303 -10.16 -38.24 10.61
CA ASN A 303 -9.86 -39.17 11.70
C ASN A 303 -11.11 -39.52 12.52
N LEU A 304 -11.91 -38.51 12.87
CA LEU A 304 -13.17 -38.73 13.57
C LEU A 304 -14.14 -39.53 12.68
N ALA A 305 -14.30 -39.16 11.41
CA ALA A 305 -15.17 -39.87 10.47
C ALA A 305 -14.79 -41.35 10.33
N THR A 306 -13.50 -41.65 10.25
CA THR A 306 -12.97 -43.02 10.19
C THR A 306 -13.29 -43.80 11.48
N ALA A 307 -13.00 -43.25 12.66
CA ALA A 307 -13.31 -43.91 13.94
C ALA A 307 -14.82 -44.22 14.10
N ARG A 308 -15.69 -43.37 13.55
CA ARG A 308 -17.14 -43.63 13.52
C ARG A 308 -17.52 -44.74 12.53
N SER A 309 -16.85 -44.78 11.38
CA SER A 309 -17.10 -45.83 10.37
C SER A 309 -16.76 -47.23 10.90
N GLU A 310 -15.70 -47.36 11.70
CA GLU A 310 -15.30 -48.63 12.32
C GLU A 310 -16.32 -49.13 13.35
N LYS A 311 -16.85 -48.25 14.21
CA LYS A 311 -17.93 -48.62 15.15
C LYS A 311 -19.16 -49.15 14.43
N ARG A 312 -19.57 -48.51 13.33
CA ARG A 312 -20.70 -48.98 12.50
C ARG A 312 -20.37 -50.28 11.77
N ALA A 313 -19.15 -50.45 11.28
CA ALA A 313 -18.73 -51.69 10.63
C ALA A 313 -18.80 -52.89 11.60
N ARG A 314 -18.38 -52.70 12.86
CA ARG A 314 -18.49 -53.73 13.91
C ARG A 314 -19.95 -54.08 14.22
N GLU A 315 -20.82 -53.08 14.31
CA GLU A 315 -22.26 -53.24 14.56
C GLU A 315 -22.95 -54.01 13.41
N VAL A 316 -22.61 -53.68 12.17
CA VAL A 316 -23.09 -54.41 10.97
C VAL A 316 -22.55 -55.84 10.92
N GLY A 317 -21.28 -56.06 11.32
CA GLY A 317 -20.68 -57.40 11.39
C GLY A 317 -21.40 -58.32 12.37
N ILE A 318 -21.69 -57.83 13.58
CA ILE A 318 -22.45 -58.58 14.61
C ILE A 318 -23.86 -58.90 14.11
N ASN A 319 -24.56 -57.93 13.52
CA ASN A 319 -25.91 -58.15 13.01
C ASN A 319 -25.96 -59.16 11.85
N LYS A 320 -24.93 -59.18 10.98
CA LYS A 320 -24.81 -60.19 9.92
C LYS A 320 -24.61 -61.59 10.48
N THR A 321 -23.81 -61.76 11.54
CA THR A 321 -23.65 -63.08 12.18
C THR A 321 -24.91 -63.58 12.88
N LEU A 322 -25.79 -62.66 13.29
CA LEU A 322 -27.08 -62.97 13.91
C LEU A 322 -28.23 -63.14 12.89
N GLY A 323 -27.95 -63.09 11.59
CA GLY A 323 -28.96 -63.27 10.53
C GLY A 323 -29.92 -62.09 10.34
N LEU A 324 -29.64 -60.93 10.94
CA LEU A 324 -30.47 -59.73 10.80
C LEU A 324 -30.15 -59.02 9.47
N PRO A 325 -31.15 -58.66 8.64
CA PRO A 325 -30.91 -58.00 7.36
C PRO A 325 -30.23 -56.65 7.60
N GLY A 326 -29.05 -56.47 7.00
CA GLY A 326 -28.28 -55.23 7.10
C GLY A 326 -29.08 -54.08 6.51
N HIS A 327 -29.64 -53.21 7.37
CA HIS A 327 -30.35 -52.03 6.90
C HIS A 327 -29.40 -51.07 6.19
N LYS A 328 -29.80 -50.68 4.97
CA LYS A 328 -29.15 -49.72 4.06
C LYS A 328 -28.97 -48.33 4.65
#